data_AF-A0A3N5GTP4-F1
#
_entry.id   AF-A0A3N5GTP4-F1
#
_cell.length_a   1.000
_cell.length_b   1.000
_cell.length_c   1.000
_cell.angle_alpha   90.00
_cell.angle_beta   90.00
_cell.angle_gamma   90.00
#
_symmetry.space_group_name_H-M   'P 1'
#
loop_
_entity.id
_entity.type
_entity.pdbx_description
1 polymer ?
#
loop_
_entity_poly.entity_id
_entity_poly.type
_entity_poly.pdbx_seq_one_letter_code
_entity_poly.pdbx_strand_id
1 'polypeptide(L)'
;MELYVARFEEIAWGVALVAITMVLHGLGMVWTLRGVHRLKARLGPNVGMAASLLILVVAAWLITLTHLVEVFAWAAFLVWKGALPTGSSAYYLALLDYTTLGCEYDLPKNWRLLEGMIAIAGLMTFAWSTGVLFALAQQFQDRELRRGEPTAATTS
;
A
#
# COMPACT_ATOMS: atom_id res chain seq x y z
N MET A 1 21.26 21.10 -25.41
CA MET A 1 20.46 20.59 -24.26
C MET A 1 19.02 20.98 -24.54
N GLU A 2 18.19 20.05 -25.02
CA GLU A 2 16.75 20.34 -25.13
C GLU A 2 16.18 20.42 -23.72
N LEU A 3 15.55 21.54 -23.37
CA LEU A 3 14.85 21.70 -22.11
C LEU A 3 13.67 20.74 -22.09
N TYR A 4 13.63 19.86 -21.08
CA TYR A 4 12.45 19.06 -20.82
C TYR A 4 11.31 19.98 -20.37
N VAL A 5 10.18 19.88 -21.05
CA VAL A 5 8.95 20.57 -20.69
C VAL A 5 7.89 19.50 -20.56
N ALA A 6 7.32 19.38 -19.36
CA ALA A 6 6.24 18.44 -19.08
C ALA A 6 5.07 18.71 -20.03
N ARG A 7 4.63 17.67 -20.74
CA ARG A 7 3.51 17.78 -21.67
C ARG A 7 2.20 17.67 -20.91
N PHE A 8 1.16 18.35 -21.39
CA PHE A 8 -0.18 18.25 -20.81
C PHE A 8 -0.68 16.80 -20.72
N GLU A 9 -0.33 15.96 -21.71
CA GLU A 9 -0.67 14.53 -21.70
C GLU A 9 -0.04 13.77 -20.52
N GLU A 10 1.23 14.06 -20.18
CA GLU A 10 1.89 13.44 -19.02
C GLU A 10 1.17 13.78 -17.72
N ILE A 11 0.82 15.07 -17.56
CA ILE A 11 0.11 15.56 -16.37
C ILE A 11 -1.27 14.93 -16.27
N ALA A 12 -2.03 14.91 -17.36
CA ALA A 12 -3.38 14.37 -17.39
C ALA A 12 -3.40 12.87 -17.02
N TRP A 13 -2.51 12.08 -17.63
CA TRP A 13 -2.40 10.64 -17.32
C TRP A 13 -1.88 10.39 -15.92
N GLY A 14 -0.87 11.13 -15.49
CA GLY A 14 -0.32 10.98 -14.15
C GLY A 14 -1.36 11.27 -13.06
N VAL A 15 -2.13 12.35 -13.19
CA VAL A 15 -3.23 12.67 -12.25
C VAL A 15 -4.29 11.57 -12.27
N ALA A 16 -4.68 11.10 -13.45
CA ALA A 16 -5.67 10.03 -13.57
C ALA A 16 -5.19 8.72 -12.91
N LEU A 17 -3.93 8.34 -13.13
CA LEU A 17 -3.35 7.11 -12.56
C LEU A 17 -3.18 7.23 -11.05
N VAL A 18 -2.74 8.37 -10.53
CA VAL A 18 -2.70 8.62 -9.07
C VAL A 18 -4.10 8.50 -8.45
N ALA A 19 -5.13 9.05 -9.10
CA ALA A 19 -6.51 8.92 -8.63
C ALA A 19 -6.99 7.45 -8.65
N ILE A 20 -6.69 6.71 -9.72
CA ILE A 20 -6.97 5.28 -9.82
C ILE A 20 -6.27 4.51 -8.70
N THR A 21 -4.98 4.78 -8.46
CA THR A 21 -4.21 4.19 -7.35
C THR A 21 -4.90 4.47 -6.02
N MET A 22 -5.34 5.69 -5.76
CA MET A 22 -6.01 6.03 -4.50
C MET A 22 -7.34 5.29 -4.30
N VAL A 23 -8.11 5.10 -5.38
CA VAL A 23 -9.35 4.31 -5.33
C VAL A 23 -9.06 2.83 -5.08
N LEU A 24 -8.11 2.25 -5.81
CA LEU A 24 -7.68 0.87 -5.60
C LEU A 24 -7.19 0.65 -4.17
N HIS A 25 -6.40 1.60 -3.66
CA HIS A 25 -5.87 1.57 -2.30
C HIS A 25 -6.99 1.60 -1.26
N GLY A 26 -7.90 2.57 -1.38
CA GLY A 26 -9.05 2.68 -0.47
C GLY A 26 -9.90 1.41 -0.44
N LEU A 27 -10.17 0.81 -1.60
CA LEU A 27 -10.87 -0.48 -1.68
C LEU A 27 -10.09 -1.60 -1.00
N GLY A 28 -8.77 -1.68 -1.22
CA GLY A 28 -7.88 -2.63 -0.58
C GLY A 28 -7.83 -2.48 0.94
N MET A 29 -7.86 -1.24 1.47
CA MET A 29 -7.94 -0.97 2.91
C MET A 29 -9.29 -1.43 3.47
N VAL A 30 -10.40 -1.14 2.81
CA VAL A 30 -11.73 -1.63 3.23
C VAL A 30 -11.76 -3.16 3.24
N TRP A 31 -11.20 -3.81 2.23
CA TRP A 31 -11.13 -5.27 2.17
C TRP A 31 -10.23 -5.85 3.26
N THR A 32 -9.09 -5.22 3.53
CA THR A 32 -8.18 -5.59 4.62
C THR A 32 -8.91 -5.54 5.96
N LEU A 33 -9.57 -4.43 6.27
CA LEU A 33 -10.32 -4.27 7.53
C LEU A 33 -11.46 -5.28 7.64
N ARG A 34 -12.19 -5.54 6.56
CA ARG A 34 -13.23 -6.59 6.53
C ARG A 34 -12.65 -7.99 6.74
N GLY A 35 -11.50 -8.29 6.14
CA GLY A 35 -10.78 -9.55 6.31
C GLY A 35 -10.33 -9.76 7.75
N VAL A 36 -9.70 -8.75 8.34
CA VAL A 36 -9.29 -8.71 9.75
C VAL A 36 -10.48 -8.91 10.68
N HIS A 37 -11.59 -8.19 10.43
CA HIS A 37 -12.81 -8.33 11.25
C HIS A 37 -13.39 -9.74 11.18
N ARG A 38 -13.47 -10.33 9.97
CA ARG A 38 -13.93 -11.72 9.79
C ARG A 38 -13.02 -12.72 10.50
N LEU A 39 -11.71 -12.53 10.43
CA LEU A 39 -10.74 -13.40 11.10
C LEU A 39 -10.89 -13.31 12.63
N LYS A 40 -10.99 -12.09 13.17
CA LYS A 40 -11.24 -11.85 14.60
C LYS A 40 -12.54 -12.50 15.07
N ALA A 41 -13.62 -12.39 14.29
CA ALA A 41 -14.89 -13.04 14.60
C ALA A 41 -14.80 -14.57 14.66
N ARG A 42 -13.95 -15.19 13.81
CA ARG A 42 -13.71 -16.64 13.84
C ARG A 42 -12.83 -17.10 14.99
N LEU A 43 -11.86 -16.29 15.41
CA LEU A 43 -10.96 -16.60 16.51
C LEU A 43 -11.60 -16.40 17.90
N GLY A 44 -12.74 -15.70 17.97
CA GLY A 44 -13.51 -15.50 19.19
C GLY A 44 -13.03 -14.33 20.07
N PRO A 45 -13.73 -14.06 21.19
CA PRO A 45 -13.47 -12.89 22.04
C PRO A 45 -12.14 -12.97 22.81
N ASN A 46 -11.65 -14.19 23.09
CA ASN A 46 -10.42 -14.43 23.86
C ASN A 46 -9.19 -14.65 22.95
N VAL A 47 -8.99 -13.76 21.99
CA VAL A 47 -7.77 -13.74 21.17
C VAL A 47 -6.56 -13.44 22.06
N GLY A 48 -5.71 -14.45 22.30
CA GLY A 48 -4.42 -14.28 22.95
C GLY A 48 -3.36 -13.72 22.00
N MET A 49 -2.16 -13.44 22.53
CA MET A 49 -1.03 -12.83 21.79
C MET A 49 -0.77 -13.46 20.42
N ALA A 50 -0.74 -14.80 20.31
CA ALA A 50 -0.51 -15.49 19.04
C ALA A 50 -1.59 -15.19 17.97
N ALA A 51 -2.86 -15.10 18.39
CA ALA A 51 -3.97 -14.78 17.50
C ALA A 51 -3.92 -13.30 17.06
N SER A 52 -3.53 -12.40 17.95
CA SER A 52 -3.30 -10.98 17.64
C SER A 52 -2.18 -10.79 16.61
N LEU A 53 -1.05 -11.49 16.79
CA LEU A 53 0.06 -11.49 15.83
C LEU A 53 -0.37 -12.04 14.47
N LEU A 54 -1.14 -13.14 14.44
CA LEU A 54 -1.69 -13.69 13.20
C LEU A 54 -2.55 -12.66 12.46
N ILE A 55 -3.39 -11.90 13.17
CA ILE A 55 -4.21 -10.85 12.56
C ILE A 55 -3.35 -9.76 11.93
N LEU A 56 -2.28 -9.31 12.60
CA LEU A 56 -1.35 -8.32 12.04
C LEU A 56 -0.64 -8.84 10.79
N VAL A 57 -0.18 -10.09 10.82
CA VAL A 57 0.47 -10.73 9.67
C VAL A 57 -0.49 -10.82 8.48
N VAL A 58 -1.74 -11.23 8.71
CA VAL A 58 -2.76 -11.29 7.66
C VAL A 58 -3.07 -9.90 7.12
N ALA A 59 -3.19 -8.89 7.99
CA ALA A 59 -3.41 -7.51 7.56
C ALA A 59 -2.26 -7.01 6.68
N ALA A 60 -1.01 -7.22 7.10
CA ALA A 60 0.18 -6.85 6.34
C ALA A 60 0.22 -7.52 4.96
N TRP A 61 -0.12 -8.81 4.87
CA TRP A 61 -0.19 -9.51 3.58
C TRP A 61 -1.26 -8.95 2.65
N LEU A 62 -2.47 -8.65 3.15
CA LEU A 62 -3.54 -8.06 2.34
C LEU A 62 -3.17 -6.66 1.84
N ILE A 63 -2.49 -5.87 2.68
CA ILE A 63 -1.95 -4.57 2.32
C ILE A 63 -0.87 -4.71 1.24
N THR A 64 0.08 -5.62 1.40
CA THR A 64 1.12 -5.88 0.38
C THR A 64 0.50 -6.27 -0.95
N LEU A 65 -0.51 -7.15 -0.96
CA LEU A 65 -1.23 -7.51 -2.19
C LEU A 65 -1.90 -6.31 -2.84
N THR A 66 -2.46 -5.38 -2.04
CA THR A 66 -3.05 -4.14 -2.54
C THR A 66 -2.00 -3.27 -3.25
N HIS A 67 -0.83 -3.08 -2.64
CA HIS A 67 0.27 -2.35 -3.27
C HIS A 67 0.74 -2.99 -4.58
N LEU A 68 0.85 -4.32 -4.63
CA LEU A 68 1.25 -5.02 -5.86
C LEU A 68 0.23 -4.85 -6.99
N VAL A 69 -1.06 -4.80 -6.68
CA VAL A 69 -2.12 -4.50 -7.67
C VAL A 69 -2.01 -3.07 -8.20
N GLU A 70 -1.68 -2.11 -7.34
CA GLU A 70 -1.48 -0.72 -7.76
C GLU A 70 -0.26 -0.57 -8.66
N VAL A 71 0.86 -1.20 -8.30
CA VAL A 71 2.07 -1.28 -9.15
C VAL A 71 1.74 -1.93 -10.49
N PHE A 72 0.94 -3.00 -10.49
CA PHE A 72 0.49 -3.64 -11.71
C PHE A 72 -0.33 -2.69 -12.61
N ALA A 73 -1.18 -1.83 -12.03
CA ALA A 73 -1.96 -0.85 -12.79
C ALA A 73 -1.05 0.17 -13.51
N TRP A 74 0.01 0.66 -12.83
CA TRP A 74 1.02 1.51 -13.46
C TRP A 74 1.78 0.77 -14.56
N ALA A 75 2.25 -0.44 -14.29
CA ALA A 75 2.96 -1.25 -15.27
C ALA A 75 2.11 -1.53 -16.53
N ALA A 76 0.83 -1.86 -16.34
CA ALA A 76 -0.12 -2.09 -17.44
C ALA A 76 -0.28 -0.85 -18.31
N PHE A 77 -0.35 0.34 -17.71
CA PHE A 77 -0.39 1.60 -18.46
C PHE A 77 0.90 1.83 -19.26
N LEU A 78 2.07 1.61 -18.66
CA LEU A 78 3.37 1.78 -19.33
C LEU A 78 3.52 0.84 -20.53
N VAL A 79 3.06 -0.41 -20.40
CA VAL A 79 3.03 -1.38 -21.51
C VAL A 79 2.05 -0.93 -22.59
N TRP A 80 0.85 -0.48 -22.21
CA TRP A 80 -0.16 -0.02 -23.17
C TRP A 80 0.32 1.17 -24.00
N LYS A 81 1.07 2.10 -23.39
CA LYS A 81 1.68 3.23 -24.06
C LYS A 81 3.01 2.92 -24.77
N GLY A 82 3.48 1.67 -24.72
CA GLY A 82 4.76 1.26 -25.30
C GLY A 82 5.95 2.01 -24.70
N ALA A 83 5.84 2.43 -23.43
CA ALA A 83 6.87 3.23 -22.77
C ALA A 83 8.12 2.41 -22.41
N LEU A 84 7.98 1.09 -22.29
CA LEU A 84 9.06 0.15 -21.99
C LEU A 84 8.98 -1.08 -22.92
N PRO A 85 10.12 -1.75 -23.17
CA PRO A 85 10.22 -2.82 -24.17
C PRO A 85 9.49 -4.10 -23.77
N THR A 86 9.32 -4.36 -22.48
CA THR A 86 8.66 -5.59 -21.98
C THR A 86 7.76 -5.29 -20.78
N GLY A 87 6.77 -6.17 -20.54
CA GLY A 87 5.95 -6.10 -19.33
C GLY A 87 6.75 -6.32 -18.04
N SER A 88 7.80 -7.14 -18.09
CA SER A 88 8.69 -7.37 -16.95
C SER A 88 9.44 -6.09 -16.56
N SER A 89 10.05 -5.40 -17.53
CA SER A 89 10.74 -4.12 -17.27
C SER A 89 9.77 -3.03 -16.82
N ALA A 90 8.54 -3.01 -17.35
CA ALA A 90 7.49 -2.08 -16.91
C ALA A 90 7.08 -2.29 -15.46
N TYR A 91 6.90 -3.54 -15.05
CA TYR A 91 6.57 -3.86 -13.67
C TYR A 91 7.74 -3.58 -12.72
N TYR A 92 8.97 -3.93 -13.14
CA TYR A 92 10.18 -3.67 -12.36
C TYR A 92 10.40 -2.17 -12.12
N LEU A 93 10.39 -1.34 -13.18
CA LEU A 93 10.49 0.11 -13.03
C LEU A 93 9.38 0.66 -12.14
N ALA A 94 8.11 0.32 -12.44
CA ALA A 94 6.99 0.82 -11.66
C ALA A 94 7.10 0.44 -10.18
N LEU A 95 7.55 -0.78 -9.86
CA LEU A 95 7.73 -1.23 -8.48
C LEU A 95 8.82 -0.44 -7.76
N LEU A 96 9.97 -0.24 -8.41
CA LEU A 96 11.12 0.42 -7.80
C LEU A 96 10.86 1.92 -7.62
N ASP A 97 10.19 2.58 -8.58
CA ASP A 97 9.77 3.97 -8.42
C ASP A 97 8.69 4.12 -7.36
N TYR A 98 7.72 3.21 -7.32
CA TYR A 98 6.61 3.23 -6.35
C TYR A 98 7.13 3.06 -4.92
N THR A 99 8.19 2.28 -4.74
CA THR A 99 8.88 2.11 -3.45
C THR A 99 9.96 3.18 -3.21
N THR A 100 10.11 4.15 -4.10
CA THR A 100 11.11 5.23 -4.08
C THR A 100 12.57 4.77 -4.15
N LEU A 101 12.78 3.50 -4.49
CA LEU A 101 14.12 2.93 -4.66
C LEU A 101 14.77 3.45 -5.94
N GLY A 102 13.98 3.60 -7.01
CA GLY A 102 14.47 3.92 -8.36
C GLY A 102 15.25 2.77 -8.99
N CYS A 103 15.37 2.78 -10.32
CA CYS A 103 16.15 1.79 -11.06
C CYS A 103 16.96 2.45 -12.19
N GLU A 104 17.79 1.65 -12.86
CA GLU A 104 18.60 2.10 -14.00
C GLU A 104 17.80 2.34 -15.30
N TYR A 105 16.52 1.98 -15.32
CA TYR A 105 15.65 2.24 -16.45
C TYR A 105 14.99 3.62 -16.30
N ASP A 106 15.03 4.40 -17.38
CA ASP A 106 14.29 5.66 -17.49
C ASP A 106 13.12 5.50 -18.47
N LEU A 107 12.00 6.15 -18.18
CA LEU A 107 10.92 6.39 -19.12
C LEU A 107 11.38 7.37 -20.21
N PRO A 108 10.87 7.22 -21.45
CA PRO A 108 11.17 8.15 -22.51
C PRO A 108 10.69 9.57 -22.14
N LYS A 109 11.29 10.60 -22.75
CA LYS A 109 11.03 12.01 -22.43
C LYS A 109 9.54 12.38 -22.38
N ASN A 110 8.69 11.73 -23.15
CA ASN A 110 7.25 12.00 -23.22
C ASN A 110 6.42 11.31 -22.11
N TRP A 111 7.04 10.53 -21.23
CA TRP A 111 6.42 9.91 -20.05
C TRP A 111 7.23 10.14 -18.76
N ARG A 112 8.32 10.90 -18.83
CA ARG A 112 9.30 11.03 -17.74
C ARG A 112 8.72 11.63 -16.46
N LEU A 113 7.67 12.45 -16.55
CA LEU A 113 7.00 12.97 -15.35
C LEU A 113 6.41 11.84 -14.49
N LEU A 114 6.02 10.73 -15.12
CA LEU A 114 5.28 9.66 -14.45
C LEU A 114 6.12 8.93 -13.41
N GLU A 115 7.44 8.83 -13.55
CA GLU A 115 8.34 8.22 -12.54
C GLU A 115 8.16 8.89 -11.17
N GLY A 116 8.21 10.22 -11.16
CA GLY A 116 7.98 11.00 -9.94
C GLY A 116 6.55 10.89 -9.41
N MET A 117 5.56 10.77 -10.29
CA MET A 117 4.16 10.60 -9.89
C MET A 117 3.86 9.22 -9.33
N ILE A 118 4.52 8.17 -9.84
CA ILE A 118 4.49 6.81 -9.29
C ILE A 118 5.05 6.83 -7.86
N ALA A 119 6.20 7.49 -7.65
CA ALA A 119 6.81 7.62 -6.34
C ALA A 119 5.90 8.36 -5.34
N ILE A 120 5.28 9.46 -5.75
CA ILE A 120 4.31 10.20 -4.92
C ILE A 120 3.11 9.31 -4.56
N ALA A 121 2.57 8.57 -5.54
CA ALA A 121 1.46 7.65 -5.29
C ALA A 121 1.83 6.60 -4.24
N GLY A 122 3.00 5.97 -4.39
CA GLY A 122 3.50 4.97 -3.46
C GLY A 122 3.73 5.52 -2.06
N LEU A 123 4.33 6.70 -1.92
CA LEU A 123 4.52 7.33 -0.60
C LEU A 123 3.18 7.58 0.12
N MET A 124 2.18 8.10 -0.60
CA MET A 124 0.85 8.37 -0.01
C MET A 124 0.15 7.10 0.47
N THR A 125 0.18 6.05 -0.35
CA THR A 125 -0.46 4.76 -0.02
C THR A 125 0.30 4.02 1.07
N PHE A 126 1.64 4.03 1.07
CA PHE A 126 2.43 3.46 2.17
C PHE A 126 2.17 4.19 3.49
N ALA A 127 2.03 5.52 3.47
CA ALA A 127 1.68 6.29 4.66
C ALA A 127 0.31 5.87 5.20
N TRP A 128 -0.71 5.71 4.34
CA TRP A 128 -2.03 5.22 4.73
C TRP A 128 -1.95 3.80 5.31
N SER A 129 -1.36 2.85 4.60
CA SER A 129 -1.16 1.47 5.02
C SER A 129 -0.48 1.36 6.39
N THR A 130 0.57 2.15 6.60
CA THR A 130 1.29 2.20 7.87
C THR A 130 0.39 2.70 8.99
N GLY A 131 -0.43 3.72 8.74
CA GLY A 131 -1.43 4.20 9.70
C GLY A 131 -2.47 3.13 10.08
N VAL A 132 -2.93 2.34 9.10
CA VAL A 132 -3.87 1.22 9.35
C VAL A 132 -3.21 0.12 10.18
N LEU A 133 -2.00 -0.30 9.84
CA LEU A 133 -1.24 -1.30 10.61
C LEU A 133 -0.97 -0.83 12.03
N PHE A 134 -0.59 0.44 12.20
CA PHE A 134 -0.35 1.04 13.50
C PHE A 134 -1.63 1.04 14.35
N ALA A 135 -2.76 1.46 13.80
CA ALA A 135 -4.04 1.44 14.51
C ALA A 135 -4.45 0.01 14.94
N LEU A 136 -4.20 -1.00 14.10
CA LEU A 136 -4.44 -2.40 14.47
C LEU A 136 -3.49 -2.87 15.58
N ALA A 137 -2.20 -2.50 15.51
CA ALA A 137 -1.21 -2.88 16.50
C ALA A 137 -1.50 -2.26 17.87
N GLN A 138 -1.90 -0.98 17.92
CA GLN A 138 -2.26 -0.30 19.16
C GLN A 138 -3.41 -1.01 19.90
N GLN A 139 -4.45 -1.44 19.18
CA GLN A 139 -5.55 -2.20 19.77
C GLN A 139 -5.11 -3.50 20.44
N PHE A 140 -4.02 -4.12 19.96
CA PHE A 140 -3.46 -5.32 20.56
C PHE A 140 -2.58 -5.00 21.76
N GLN A 141 -1.74 -3.97 21.68
CA GLN A 141 -0.91 -3.52 22.79
C GLN A 141 -1.74 -3.14 24.01
N ASP A 142 -2.80 -2.34 23.83
CA ASP A 142 -3.70 -1.92 24.91
C ASP A 142 -4.38 -3.11 25.61
N ARG A 143 -4.70 -4.17 24.85
CA ARG A 143 -5.32 -5.38 25.38
C ARG A 143 -4.35 -6.21 26.21
N GLU A 144 -3.11 -6.38 25.75
CA GLU A 144 -2.10 -7.15 26.49
C GLU A 144 -1.68 -6.41 27.77
N LEU A 145 -1.54 -5.07 27.72
CA LEU A 145 -1.27 -4.25 28.91
C LEU A 145 -2.37 -4.43 29.98
N ARG A 146 -3.64 -4.34 29.58
CA ARG A 146 -4.79 -4.59 30.47
C ARG A 146 -4.87 -6.00 31.02
N ARG A 147 -4.35 -6.99 30.30
CA ARG A 147 -4.34 -8.39 30.75
C ARG A 147 -3.26 -8.66 31.80
N GLY A 148 -2.20 -7.84 31.82
CA GLY A 148 -1.12 -7.91 32.81
C GLY A 148 -1.38 -7.13 34.10
N GLU A 149 -2.37 -6.24 34.13
CA GLU A 149 -2.77 -5.54 35.36
C GLU A 149 -3.48 -6.53 36.32
N PRO A 150 -2.95 -6.77 37.54
CA PRO A 150 -3.65 -7.59 38.53
C PRO A 150 -4.95 -6.88 38.90
N THR A 151 -6.07 -7.60 38.88
CA THR A 151 -7.38 -7.10 39.32
C THR A 151 -7.28 -6.54 40.73
N ALA A 152 -7.14 -5.22 40.86
CA ALA A 152 -7.09 -4.58 42.16
C ALA A 152 -8.48 -4.64 42.81
N ALA A 153 -8.49 -5.19 44.03
CA ALA A 153 -9.57 -5.10 45.02
C ALA A 153 -10.91 -5.81 44.69
N THR A 154 -10.98 -7.10 45.00
CA THR A 154 -12.18 -7.67 45.62
C THR A 154 -11.79 -8.28 46.96
N THR A 155 -11.42 -7.42 47.90
CA THR A 155 -11.31 -7.76 49.32
C THR A 155 -12.17 -6.77 50.07
N SER A 156 -13.44 -7.15 50.21
CA SER A 156 -14.35 -6.71 51.27
C SER A 156 -13.96 -7.35 52.60
#